data_AF-A0A7Y3MSJ7-F1
#
_entry.id   AF-A0A7Y3MSJ7-F1
#
_cell.length_a   1.000
_cell.length_b   1.000
_cell.length_c   1.000
_cell.angle_alpha   90.00
_cell.angle_beta   90.00
_cell.angle_gamma   90.00
#
_symmetry.space_group_name_H-M   'P 1'
#
loop_
_entity.id
_entity.type
_entity.pdbx_description
1 polymer ?
#
loop_
_entity_poly.entity_id
_entity_poly.type
_entity_poly.pdbx_seq_one_letter_code
_entity_poly.pdbx_strand_id
1 'polypeptide(L)'
;MSLVIGGTIPHAAGDAVAIERGVPLWNRFRPPEWPEAPERVQVFDGSWLVTVQSAASGGTRNMDPELRAVCDARFGFPFKTMKFEFWGSITDGGHYVHVLPAKGVIQPFLRDPGRLVPTRVLPLGFAVSTTFYALLLGVGYVAVSAYFRLVNRVIRRRQGLCPTCAYPIGAGARCSECGAVTGGGG
;
A
#
# COMPACT_ATOMS: atom_id res chain seq x y z
N MET A 1 -20.13 8.15 0.48
CA MET A 1 -19.61 9.24 1.33
C MET A 1 -18.21 9.57 0.81
N SER A 2 -18.15 10.41 -0.22
CA SER A 2 -16.90 10.79 -0.90
C SER A 2 -16.30 11.97 -0.17
N LEU A 3 -15.17 11.76 0.50
CA LEU A 3 -14.42 12.82 1.16
C LEU A 3 -13.71 13.64 0.07
N VAL A 4 -14.36 14.70 -0.41
CA VAL A 4 -13.70 15.72 -1.24
C VAL A 4 -12.82 16.55 -0.31
N ILE A 5 -11.53 16.20 -0.22
CA ILE A 5 -10.53 17.02 0.48
C ILE A 5 -10.20 18.21 -0.43
N GLY A 6 -11.11 19.18 -0.47
CA GLY A 6 -10.88 20.51 -1.05
C GLY A 6 -10.15 21.39 -0.03
N GLY A 7 -8.93 21.02 0.34
CA GLY A 7 -8.05 21.85 1.16
C GLY A 7 -6.98 22.47 0.27
N THR A 8 -7.09 23.76 -0.03
CA THR A 8 -5.96 24.56 -0.53
C THR A 8 -4.95 24.68 0.60
N ILE A 9 -3.95 23.79 0.62
CA ILE A 9 -2.79 23.89 1.53
C ILE A 9 -1.94 25.07 1.03
N PRO A 10 -1.49 26.00 1.89
CA PRO A 10 -0.79 27.20 1.45
C PRO A 10 0.57 26.88 0.81
N HIS A 11 0.76 27.45 -0.38
CA HIS A 11 1.93 27.43 -1.26
C HIS A 11 3.00 28.41 -0.78
N ALA A 12 4.22 27.94 -0.53
CA ALA A 12 5.42 28.79 -0.54
C ALA A 12 6.74 28.00 -0.68
N ALA A 13 6.83 26.78 -0.14
CA ALA A 13 8.02 25.93 -0.27
C ALA A 13 7.79 24.63 -1.09
N GLY A 14 6.52 24.27 -1.35
CA GLY A 14 6.15 23.07 -2.09
C GLY A 14 6.28 23.18 -3.61
N ASP A 15 6.38 24.39 -4.15
CA ASP A 15 6.25 24.63 -5.59
C ASP A 15 7.49 24.23 -6.38
N ALA A 16 8.68 24.47 -5.83
CA ALA A 16 9.93 24.06 -6.48
C ALA A 16 10.02 22.53 -6.59
N VAL A 17 9.73 21.81 -5.51
CA VAL A 17 9.73 20.33 -5.48
C VAL A 17 8.63 19.76 -6.38
N ALA A 18 7.48 20.44 -6.46
CA ALA A 18 6.41 20.06 -7.37
C ALA A 18 6.86 20.19 -8.82
N ILE A 19 7.40 21.34 -9.22
CA ILE A 19 7.87 21.62 -10.57
C ILE A 19 8.99 20.64 -10.98
N GLU A 20 9.97 20.40 -10.12
CA GLU A 20 11.08 19.46 -10.36
C GLU A 20 10.59 18.03 -10.65
N ARG A 21 9.48 17.61 -10.02
CA ARG A 21 8.91 16.27 -10.23
C ARG A 21 7.90 16.21 -11.37
N GLY A 22 7.13 17.27 -11.59
CA GLY A 22 6.05 17.31 -12.57
C GLY A 22 6.51 17.59 -13.99
N VAL A 23 7.46 18.50 -14.21
CA VAL A 23 7.92 18.88 -15.56
C VAL A 23 8.57 17.70 -16.31
N PRO A 24 9.45 16.87 -15.69
CA PRO A 24 9.97 15.69 -16.35
C PRO A 24 8.88 14.67 -16.72
N LEU A 25 7.86 14.56 -15.88
CA LEU A 25 6.72 13.68 -16.12
C LEU A 25 5.88 14.18 -17.31
N TRP A 26 5.61 15.48 -17.35
CA TRP A 26 4.95 16.14 -18.48
C TRP A 26 5.72 15.92 -19.78
N ASN A 27 7.01 16.22 -19.80
CA ASN A 27 7.86 16.06 -20.99
C ASN A 27 7.95 14.61 -21.48
N ARG A 28 7.85 13.64 -20.57
CA ARG A 28 7.89 12.22 -20.93
C ARG A 28 6.62 11.75 -21.65
N PHE A 29 5.46 12.30 -21.28
CA PHE A 29 4.16 11.76 -21.67
C PHE A 29 3.33 12.68 -22.55
N ARG A 30 3.70 13.97 -22.67
CA ARG A 30 2.96 14.91 -23.51
C ARG A 30 3.05 14.51 -24.99
N PRO A 31 1.91 14.36 -25.68
CA PRO A 31 1.87 14.37 -27.13
C PRO A 31 2.42 15.67 -27.73
N PRO A 32 2.89 15.66 -28.99
CA PRO A 32 3.42 16.86 -29.67
C PRO A 32 2.43 18.03 -29.74
N GLU A 33 1.12 17.75 -29.79
CA GLU A 33 0.04 18.73 -29.86
C GLU A 33 -0.32 19.35 -28.49
N TRP A 34 0.36 18.94 -27.42
CA TRP A 34 0.17 19.50 -26.08
C TRP A 34 1.09 20.70 -25.82
N PRO A 35 0.69 21.62 -24.91
CA PRO A 35 1.53 22.73 -24.49
C PRO A 35 2.94 22.28 -24.07
N GLU A 36 3.92 23.13 -24.33
CA GLU A 36 5.33 22.84 -24.02
C GLU A 36 5.59 22.60 -22.54
N ALA A 37 4.83 23.29 -21.68
CA ALA A 37 4.93 23.18 -20.24
C ALA A 37 3.53 23.01 -19.60
N PRO A 38 3.43 22.35 -18.44
CA PRO A 38 2.19 22.30 -17.68
C PRO A 38 1.89 23.68 -17.07
N GLU A 39 0.63 24.07 -17.03
CA GLU A 39 0.17 25.29 -16.35
C GLU A 39 0.13 25.10 -14.83
N ARG A 40 -0.12 23.87 -14.39
CA ARG A 40 -0.28 23.53 -12.98
C ARG A 40 0.43 22.23 -12.67
N VAL A 41 1.16 22.21 -11.57
CA VAL A 41 1.72 20.99 -10.99
C VAL A 41 1.24 20.86 -9.55
N GLN A 42 0.67 19.71 -9.22
CA GLN A 42 0.21 19.37 -7.88
C GLN A 42 0.95 18.13 -7.39
N VAL A 43 1.46 18.19 -6.17
CA VAL A 43 2.04 17.04 -5.49
C VAL A 43 1.28 16.79 -4.21
N PHE A 44 0.75 15.58 -4.09
CA PHE A 44 0.19 15.05 -2.87
C PHE A 44 1.16 14.01 -2.31
N ASP A 45 1.65 14.20 -1.09
CA ASP A 45 2.55 13.25 -0.42
C ASP A 45 1.92 12.80 0.91
N GLY A 46 1.27 11.65 0.87
CA GLY A 46 0.61 11.01 2.01
C GLY A 46 1.22 9.65 2.36
N SER A 47 0.92 9.18 3.57
CA SER A 47 1.43 7.92 4.12
C SER A 47 1.16 6.71 3.22
N TRP A 48 -0.03 6.62 2.59
CA TRP A 48 -0.42 5.52 1.68
C TRP A 48 -0.39 5.89 0.19
N LEU A 49 -0.32 7.18 -0.16
CA LEU A 49 -0.40 7.65 -1.55
C LEU A 49 0.53 8.83 -1.79
N VAL A 50 1.35 8.74 -2.83
CA VAL A 50 2.04 9.90 -3.41
C VAL A 50 1.52 10.11 -4.81
N THR A 51 1.03 11.30 -5.14
CA THR A 51 0.54 11.66 -6.48
C THR A 51 1.27 12.89 -6.98
N VAL A 52 1.83 12.82 -8.19
CA VAL A 52 2.35 13.97 -8.93
C VAL A 52 1.45 14.17 -10.14
N GLN A 53 0.72 15.27 -10.18
CA GLN A 53 -0.17 15.62 -11.27
C GLN A 53 0.32 16.89 -11.95
N SER A 54 0.50 16.86 -13.27
CA SER A 54 0.81 18.03 -14.10
C SER A 54 -0.34 18.23 -15.07
N ALA A 55 -0.85 19.44 -15.21
CA ALA A 55 -1.99 19.73 -16.08
C ALA A 55 -1.81 21.03 -16.87
N ALA A 56 -2.38 21.06 -18.07
CA ALA A 56 -2.49 22.27 -18.89
C ALA A 56 -3.87 22.30 -19.57
N SER A 57 -4.44 23.49 -19.70
CA SER A 57 -5.62 23.70 -20.53
C SER A 57 -5.21 23.82 -22.01
N GLY A 58 -5.75 22.95 -22.86
CA GLY A 58 -5.62 23.06 -24.31
C GLY A 58 -6.95 23.53 -24.89
N GLY A 59 -7.02 24.70 -25.51
CA GLY A 59 -8.25 25.14 -26.17
C GLY A 59 -8.16 26.54 -26.76
N THR A 60 -8.26 26.64 -28.08
CA THR A 60 -8.54 27.91 -28.75
C THR A 60 -10.01 28.24 -28.59
N ARG A 61 -10.33 29.12 -27.63
CA ARG A 61 -11.56 29.94 -27.53
C ARG A 61 -12.89 29.25 -27.97
N ASN A 62 -13.73 28.92 -26.99
CA ASN A 62 -15.21 28.86 -27.02
C ASN A 62 -15.94 27.51 -26.88
N MET A 63 -15.26 26.37 -26.72
CA MET A 63 -15.91 25.15 -26.18
C MET A 63 -14.94 24.49 -25.19
N ASP A 64 -15.51 23.92 -24.12
CA ASP A 64 -14.89 23.52 -22.85
C ASP A 64 -13.37 23.31 -22.85
N PRO A 65 -12.61 23.94 -21.92
CA PRO A 65 -11.17 23.78 -21.86
C PRO A 65 -10.83 22.30 -21.68
N GLU A 66 -10.18 21.74 -22.69
CA GLU A 66 -9.71 20.37 -22.67
C GLU A 66 -8.61 20.28 -21.61
N LEU A 67 -8.96 19.80 -20.40
CA LEU A 67 -7.98 19.63 -19.34
C LEU A 67 -7.13 18.42 -19.67
N ARG A 68 -5.87 18.68 -20.03
CA ARG A 68 -4.86 17.67 -20.29
C ARG A 68 -4.06 17.47 -19.01
N ALA A 69 -4.03 16.25 -18.51
CA ALA A 69 -3.33 15.92 -17.28
C ALA A 69 -2.38 14.75 -17.50
N VAL A 70 -1.25 14.77 -16.80
CA VAL A 70 -0.32 13.67 -16.60
C VAL A 70 -0.24 13.41 -15.09
N CYS A 71 -0.35 12.16 -14.67
CA CYS A 71 -0.40 11.75 -13.26
C CYS A 71 0.53 10.55 -13.03
N ASP A 72 1.43 10.64 -12.05
CA ASP A 72 2.19 9.54 -11.46
C ASP A 72 1.70 9.35 -10.02
N ALA A 73 1.00 8.25 -9.76
CA ALA A 73 0.52 7.88 -8.44
C ALA A 73 1.23 6.62 -7.93
N ARG A 74 1.69 6.65 -6.68
CA ARG A 74 2.39 5.55 -6.01
C ARG A 74 1.66 5.17 -4.73
N PHE A 75 1.36 3.89 -4.60
CA PHE A 75 0.53 3.33 -3.53
C PHE A 75 1.33 2.36 -2.68
N GLY A 76 1.02 2.31 -1.39
CA GLY A 76 1.54 1.28 -0.48
C GLY A 76 1.86 1.82 0.90
N PHE A 77 1.89 0.91 1.87
CA PHE A 77 2.29 1.15 3.25
C PHE A 77 3.10 -0.07 3.76
N PRO A 78 4.13 0.12 4.61
CA PRO A 78 4.76 1.40 4.95
C PRO A 78 5.58 2.01 3.79
N PHE A 79 5.88 1.20 2.77
CA PHE A 79 6.60 1.63 1.57
C PHE A 79 5.70 1.59 0.35
N LYS A 80 5.98 2.44 -0.65
CA LYS A 80 5.23 2.43 -1.91
C LYS A 80 5.59 1.18 -2.71
N THR A 81 4.64 0.30 -2.90
CA THR A 81 4.81 -1.01 -3.55
C THR A 81 4.23 -1.04 -4.96
N MET A 82 3.33 -0.11 -5.29
CA MET A 82 2.68 -0.08 -6.58
C MET A 82 2.71 1.32 -7.19
N LYS A 83 2.67 1.39 -8.52
CA LYS A 83 2.71 2.60 -9.32
C LYS A 83 1.57 2.58 -10.34
N PHE A 84 1.03 3.75 -10.60
CA PHE A 84 0.03 4.05 -11.60
C PHE A 84 0.49 5.29 -12.38
N GLU A 85 0.46 5.22 -13.70
CA GLU A 85 0.78 6.34 -14.59
C GLU A 85 -0.45 6.58 -15.49
N PHE A 86 -0.84 7.84 -15.67
CA PHE A 86 -1.96 8.26 -16.51
C PHE A 86 -1.60 9.54 -17.27
N TRP A 87 -1.95 9.65 -18.55
CA TRP A 87 -2.08 10.95 -19.18
C TRP A 87 -3.28 10.96 -20.12
N GLY A 88 -3.97 12.07 -20.17
CA GLY A 88 -4.99 12.25 -21.17
C GLY A 88 -5.77 13.52 -20.96
N SER A 89 -6.74 13.68 -21.85
CA SER A 89 -7.76 14.68 -21.74
C SER A 89 -8.96 14.13 -20.98
N ILE A 90 -9.59 14.98 -20.16
CA ILE A 90 -10.86 14.66 -19.49
C ILE A 90 -12.01 14.48 -20.50
N THR A 91 -11.99 15.18 -21.64
CA THR A 91 -13.07 15.10 -22.64
C THR A 91 -12.99 13.82 -23.47
N ASP A 92 -11.79 13.31 -23.71
CA ASP A 92 -11.55 12.20 -24.63
C ASP A 92 -11.44 10.84 -23.91
N GLY A 93 -11.85 10.77 -22.65
CA GLY A 93 -11.87 9.53 -21.86
C GLY A 93 -10.51 9.06 -21.34
N GLY A 94 -9.44 9.86 -21.54
CA GLY A 94 -8.09 9.61 -21.04
C GLY A 94 -7.38 8.41 -21.68
N HIS A 95 -6.05 8.50 -21.85
CA HIS A 95 -5.24 7.38 -22.34
C HIS A 95 -4.43 6.74 -21.20
N TYR A 96 -4.54 5.43 -21.05
CA TYR A 96 -3.75 4.68 -20.08
C TYR A 96 -2.60 3.95 -20.80
N VAL A 97 -1.35 4.38 -20.64
CA VAL A 97 -0.10 3.56 -20.80
C VAL A 97 -0.04 2.70 -19.56
N HIS A 98 -1.00 1.79 -19.51
CA HIS A 98 -0.70 0.39 -19.64
C HIS A 98 -1.75 -0.23 -20.55
N VAL A 99 -1.48 -0.09 -21.84
CA VAL A 99 -1.74 -1.12 -22.83
C VAL A 99 -1.21 -2.42 -22.22
N LEU A 100 -2.11 -3.27 -21.73
CA LEU A 100 -1.95 -4.71 -21.89
C LEU A 100 -1.50 -4.94 -23.33
N PRO A 101 -0.44 -5.71 -23.60
CA PRO A 101 0.07 -5.93 -24.95
C PRO A 101 -0.91 -6.81 -25.73
N ALA A 102 -2.07 -6.27 -26.05
CA ALA A 102 -3.08 -6.77 -26.96
C ALA A 102 -4.22 -5.74 -26.93
N LYS A 103 -4.57 -5.21 -28.11
CA LYS A 103 -5.85 -4.55 -28.35
C LYS A 103 -6.95 -5.37 -27.66
N GLY A 104 -7.68 -4.79 -26.70
CA GLY A 104 -8.92 -5.40 -26.22
C GLY A 104 -9.13 -5.59 -24.71
N VAL A 105 -8.20 -5.19 -23.83
CA VAL A 105 -8.55 -5.13 -22.41
C VAL A 105 -9.08 -3.75 -22.04
N ILE A 106 -10.35 -3.56 -22.39
CA ILE A 106 -11.22 -2.61 -21.69
C ILE A 106 -11.24 -3.08 -20.23
N GLN A 107 -10.85 -2.25 -19.26
CA GLN A 107 -11.08 -2.59 -17.85
C GLN A 107 -12.60 -2.72 -17.66
N PRO A 108 -13.18 -3.93 -17.48
CA PRO A 108 -14.61 -4.11 -17.67
C PRO A 108 -15.48 -3.63 -16.50
N PHE A 109 -14.91 -3.01 -15.47
CA PHE A 109 -15.59 -2.97 -14.17
C PHE A 109 -15.80 -1.62 -13.50
N LEU A 110 -15.42 -0.49 -14.10
CA LEU A 110 -15.53 0.78 -13.39
C LEU A 110 -16.16 1.87 -14.26
N ARG A 111 -17.49 1.87 -14.28
CA ARG A 111 -18.35 3.03 -14.61
C ARG A 111 -18.13 4.25 -13.68
N ASP A 112 -17.16 4.15 -12.78
CA ASP A 112 -16.78 5.17 -11.82
C ASP A 112 -15.32 5.56 -12.13
N PRO A 113 -15.05 6.77 -12.67
CA PRO A 113 -13.70 7.24 -12.98
C PRO A 113 -12.78 7.35 -11.74
N GLY A 114 -13.26 6.97 -10.55
CA GLY A 114 -12.57 7.10 -9.27
C GLY A 114 -11.74 5.91 -8.79
N ARG A 115 -11.62 4.79 -9.52
CA ARG A 115 -10.80 3.65 -9.06
C ARG A 115 -9.61 3.37 -9.96
N LEU A 116 -8.55 4.15 -9.72
CA LEU A 116 -7.22 3.94 -10.29
C LEU A 116 -6.65 2.61 -9.78
N VAL A 117 -6.60 1.59 -10.65
CA VAL A 117 -5.96 0.30 -10.32
C VAL A 117 -4.46 0.43 -10.57
N PRO A 118 -3.59 0.16 -9.58
CA PRO A 118 -2.15 0.20 -9.80
C PRO A 118 -1.73 -0.81 -10.86
N THR A 119 -0.90 -0.38 -11.83
CA THR A 119 -0.55 -1.17 -13.01
C THR A 119 0.86 -1.74 -12.98
N ARG A 120 1.76 -1.18 -12.15
CA ARG A 120 3.13 -1.66 -11.98
C ARG A 120 3.48 -1.90 -10.52
N VAL A 121 4.18 -2.99 -10.26
CA VAL A 121 4.84 -3.24 -8.97
C VAL A 121 6.16 -2.48 -8.94
N LEU A 122 6.47 -1.82 -7.83
CA LEU A 122 7.77 -1.24 -7.52
C LEU A 122 8.60 -2.31 -6.80
N PRO A 123 9.57 -2.97 -7.46
CA PRO A 123 10.18 -4.20 -6.93
C PRO A 123 10.81 -4.02 -5.55
N LEU A 124 11.52 -2.91 -5.35
CA LEU A 124 12.16 -2.60 -4.07
C LEU A 124 11.12 -2.37 -2.96
N GLY A 125 10.12 -1.52 -3.23
CA GLY A 125 9.07 -1.24 -2.26
C GLY A 125 8.28 -2.49 -1.89
N PHE A 126 7.97 -3.32 -2.88
CA PHE A 126 7.32 -4.61 -2.67
C PHE A 126 8.16 -5.54 -1.79
N ALA A 127 9.42 -5.78 -2.14
CA ALA A 127 10.31 -6.66 -1.38
C ALA A 127 10.44 -6.22 0.10
N VAL A 128 10.62 -4.92 0.33
CA VAL A 128 10.73 -4.38 1.69
C VAL A 128 9.40 -4.50 2.45
N SER A 129 8.27 -4.15 1.82
CA SER A 129 6.94 -4.26 2.44
C SER A 129 6.61 -5.72 2.78
N THR A 130 6.84 -6.66 1.87
CA THR A 130 6.65 -8.10 2.11
C THR A 130 7.52 -8.59 3.26
N THR A 131 8.81 -8.22 3.29
CA THR A 131 9.73 -8.61 4.37
C THR A 131 9.26 -8.05 5.71
N PHE A 132 8.84 -6.78 5.75
CA PHE A 132 8.31 -6.14 6.94
C PHE A 132 7.09 -6.89 7.50
N TYR A 133 6.09 -7.18 6.65
CA TYR A 133 4.90 -7.93 7.08
C TYR A 133 5.22 -9.37 7.48
N ALA A 134 6.13 -10.03 6.77
CA ALA A 134 6.57 -11.38 7.13
C ALA A 134 7.21 -11.42 8.53
N LEU A 135 8.06 -10.42 8.86
CA LEU A 135 8.66 -10.31 10.19
C LEU A 135 7.60 -10.03 11.26
N LEU A 136 6.67 -9.11 11.00
CA LEU A 136 5.61 -8.77 11.95
C LEU A 136 4.73 -9.99 12.25
N LEU A 137 4.33 -10.73 11.21
CA LEU A 137 3.57 -11.97 11.38
C LEU A 137 4.37 -13.07 12.06
N GLY A 138 5.66 -13.22 11.72
CA GLY A 138 6.55 -14.19 12.35
C GLY A 138 6.73 -13.95 13.85
N VAL A 139 7.01 -12.70 14.24
CA VAL A 139 7.09 -12.29 15.65
C VAL A 139 5.76 -12.50 16.37
N GLY A 140 4.65 -12.10 15.74
CA GLY A 140 3.31 -12.31 16.26
C GLY A 140 3.01 -13.80 16.51
N TYR A 141 3.34 -14.67 15.56
CA TYR A 141 3.15 -16.11 15.67
C TYR A 141 3.98 -16.73 16.81
N VAL A 142 5.25 -16.35 16.93
CA VAL A 142 6.11 -16.81 18.04
C VAL A 142 5.57 -16.35 19.39
N ALA A 143 5.17 -15.07 19.50
CA ALA A 143 4.60 -14.53 20.73
C ALA A 143 3.30 -15.24 21.14
N VAL A 144 2.37 -15.41 20.20
CA VAL A 144 1.09 -16.08 20.43
C VAL A 144 1.29 -17.55 20.79
N SER A 145 2.17 -18.27 20.09
CA SER A 145 2.46 -19.68 20.41
C SER A 145 3.14 -19.85 21.77
N ALA A 146 4.06 -18.96 22.14
CA ALA A 146 4.68 -18.95 23.47
C ALA A 146 3.65 -18.68 24.57
N TYR A 147 2.75 -17.72 24.35
CA TYR A 147 1.64 -17.42 25.26
C TYR A 147 0.74 -18.64 25.47
N PHE A 148 0.27 -19.29 24.40
CA PHE A 148 -0.56 -20.49 24.53
C PHE A 148 0.17 -21.65 25.22
N ARG A 149 1.47 -21.83 24.97
CA ARG A 149 2.28 -22.83 25.69
C ARG A 149 2.33 -22.53 27.19
N LEU A 150 2.52 -21.26 27.58
CA LEU A 150 2.53 -20.85 28.98
C LEU A 150 1.17 -21.09 29.64
N VAL A 151 0.09 -20.64 28.99
CA VAL A 151 -1.29 -20.81 29.49
C VAL A 151 -1.63 -22.28 29.65
N ASN A 152 -1.32 -23.12 28.67
CA ASN A 152 -1.56 -24.57 28.75
C ASN A 152 -0.76 -25.21 29.88
N ARG A 153 0.48 -24.79 30.13
CA ARG A 153 1.26 -25.27 31.27
C ARG A 153 0.59 -24.92 32.60
N VAL A 154 0.05 -23.71 32.74
CA VAL A 154 -0.66 -23.28 33.96
C VAL A 154 -1.97 -24.05 34.14
N ILE A 155 -2.77 -24.18 33.09
CA ILE A 155 -4.05 -24.93 33.14
C ILE A 155 -3.80 -26.40 33.53
N ARG A 156 -2.83 -27.06 32.89
CA ARG A 156 -2.47 -28.45 33.20
C ARG A 156 -2.02 -28.61 34.65
N ARG A 157 -1.17 -27.71 35.15
CA ARG A 157 -0.77 -27.72 36.57
C ARG A 157 -1.96 -27.58 37.51
N ARG A 158 -2.92 -26.69 37.21
CA ARG A 158 -4.16 -26.53 38.00
C ARG A 158 -5.04 -27.77 37.98
N GLN A 159 -4.98 -28.56 36.91
CA GLN A 159 -5.70 -29.83 36.77
C GLN A 159 -4.94 -31.03 37.36
N GLY A 160 -3.78 -30.83 37.99
CA GLY A 160 -2.94 -31.93 38.49
C GLY A 160 -2.30 -32.75 37.36
N LEU A 161 -2.18 -32.19 36.16
CA LEU A 161 -1.56 -32.82 34.99
C LEU A 161 -0.15 -32.28 34.73
N CYS A 162 0.70 -33.11 34.17
CA CYS A 162 2.06 -32.74 33.79
C CYS A 162 2.03 -31.59 32.76
N PRO A 163 2.78 -30.49 32.98
CA PRO A 163 2.79 -29.36 32.05
C PRO A 163 3.35 -29.71 30.65
N THR A 164 4.14 -30.78 30.54
CA THR A 164 4.78 -31.22 29.30
C THR A 164 3.92 -32.23 28.54
N CYS A 165 3.61 -33.39 29.14
CA CYS A 165 2.90 -34.49 28.45
C CYS A 165 1.41 -34.60 28.79
N ALA A 166 0.87 -33.78 29.71
CA ALA A 166 -0.51 -33.84 30.18
C ALA A 166 -0.92 -35.14 30.93
N TYR A 167 0.04 -35.99 31.31
CA TYR A 167 -0.25 -37.16 32.15
C TYR A 167 -0.53 -36.76 33.60
N PRO A 168 -1.45 -37.42 34.33
CA PRO A 168 -1.68 -37.14 35.75
C PRO A 168 -0.39 -37.17 36.58
N ILE A 169 -0.21 -36.19 37.45
CA ILE A 169 0.96 -36.11 38.35
C ILE A 169 0.70 -37.03 39.54
N GLY A 170 1.50 -38.10 39.68
CA GLY A 170 1.55 -38.94 40.88
C GLY A 170 2.35 -38.29 42.02
N ALA A 171 2.55 -39.01 43.13
CA ALA A 171 3.25 -38.50 44.31
C ALA A 171 4.76 -38.21 44.12
N GLY A 172 5.34 -38.51 42.96
CA GLY A 172 6.77 -38.33 42.67
C GLY A 172 7.13 -36.91 42.20
N ALA A 173 8.37 -36.48 42.46
CA ALA A 173 8.92 -35.19 42.01
C ALA A 173 9.15 -35.10 40.48
N ARG A 174 9.01 -36.22 39.75
CA ARG A 174 9.14 -36.32 38.30
C ARG A 174 7.94 -37.06 37.71
N CYS A 175 7.53 -36.66 36.52
CA CYS A 175 6.50 -37.35 35.75
C CYS A 175 6.99 -38.74 35.32
N SER A 176 6.18 -39.78 35.54
CA SER A 176 6.52 -41.16 35.17
C SER A 176 6.68 -41.37 33.66
N GLU A 177 5.96 -40.61 32.84
CA GLU A 177 5.98 -40.74 31.38
C GLU A 177 7.13 -39.97 30.73
N CYS A 178 7.21 -38.66 30.98
CA CYS A 178 8.16 -37.79 30.27
C CYS A 178 9.40 -37.41 31.08
N GLY A 179 9.50 -37.85 32.34
CA GLY A 179 10.62 -37.53 33.24
C GLY A 179 10.70 -36.06 33.67
N ALA A 180 9.81 -35.18 33.20
CA ALA A 180 9.83 -33.76 33.53
C ALA A 180 9.59 -33.54 35.04
N VAL A 181 10.32 -32.58 35.62
CA VAL A 181 10.15 -32.18 37.02
C VAL A 181 8.78 -31.52 37.19
N THR A 182 7.94 -32.09 38.05
CA THR A 182 6.54 -31.67 38.24
C THR A 182 6.41 -30.49 39.20
N GLY A 183 7.51 -30.04 39.82
CA GLY A 183 7.53 -28.90 40.74
C GLY A 183 6.81 -29.16 42.06
N GLY A 184 6.57 -30.43 42.40
CA GLY A 184 6.04 -30.81 43.70
C GLY A 184 7.11 -30.60 44.78
N GLY A 185 6.95 -29.53 45.55
CA GLY A 185 7.77 -29.25 46.72
C GLY A 185 7.17 -28.10 47.52
N GLY A 186 6.40 -28.43 48.55
CA GLY A 186 5.80 -27.52 49.53
C GLY A 186 4.29 -27.59 49.57
#